data_AF-H0E668-F1
#
_entry.id   AF-H0E668-F1
#
_cell.length_a   1.000
_cell.length_b   1.000
_cell.length_c   1.000
_cell.angle_alpha   90.00
_cell.angle_beta   90.00
_cell.angle_gamma   90.00
#
_symmetry.space_group_name_H-M   'P 1'
#
loop_
_entity.id
_entity.type
_entity.pdbx_description
1 polymer ?
#
loop_
_entity_poly.entity_id
_entity_poly.type
_entity_poly.pdbx_seq_one_letter_code
_entity_poly.pdbx_strand_id
1 'polypeptide(L)'
;MEDLPKETTFEGTYQRTGVVSDHALFAFAWVDAGFGADWAEDEPFPNMHSHEHDQLMVQIRGEQEMVVGDEQISLRAGEVLYIPSRVLHGGRPVGDEPTFLIEAFAPIRTDYLYIAEHQLSVGAPERLSDGSRVDTKSKREAMSQVLSDSGLPSLR
;
A
#
# COMPACT_ATOMS: atom_id res chain seq x y z
N MET A 1 14.35 10.54 11.55
CA MET A 1 13.07 9.96 11.12
C MET A 1 13.42 8.54 10.74
N GLU A 2 12.92 7.54 11.46
CA GLU A 2 13.15 6.14 11.09
C GLU A 2 12.52 5.88 9.72
N ASP A 3 13.12 4.98 8.94
CA ASP A 3 12.57 4.59 7.65
C ASP A 3 11.17 3.98 7.83
N LEU A 4 10.21 4.41 7.01
CA LEU A 4 8.87 3.82 7.03
C LEU A 4 8.95 2.32 6.69
N PRO A 5 8.18 1.45 7.36
CA PRO A 5 8.19 0.03 7.08
C PRO A 5 7.78 -0.24 5.64
N LYS A 6 8.56 -1.06 4.92
CA LYS A 6 8.29 -1.44 3.54
C LYS A 6 7.89 -2.90 3.46
N GLU A 7 6.81 -3.17 2.75
CA GLU A 7 6.53 -4.49 2.21
C GLU A 7 7.32 -4.67 0.89
N THR A 8 7.78 -5.89 0.65
CA THR A 8 8.38 -6.30 -0.63
C THR A 8 7.66 -7.57 -1.12
N THR A 9 7.18 -7.55 -2.36
CA THR A 9 6.40 -8.62 -3.01
C THR A 9 6.93 -8.88 -4.43
N PHE A 10 6.36 -9.87 -5.12
CA PHE A 10 6.73 -10.22 -6.51
C PHE A 10 8.24 -10.42 -6.69
N GLU A 11 8.83 -11.29 -5.87
CA GLU A 11 10.27 -11.61 -5.88
C GLU A 11 11.20 -10.40 -5.75
N GLY A 12 10.72 -9.31 -5.15
CA GLY A 12 11.52 -8.09 -4.97
C GLY A 12 11.23 -6.98 -5.97
N THR A 13 10.47 -7.27 -7.02
CA THR A 13 10.18 -6.29 -8.09
C THR A 13 9.12 -5.26 -7.71
N TYR A 14 8.44 -5.43 -6.59
CA TYR A 14 7.46 -4.46 -6.10
C TYR A 14 7.64 -4.23 -4.60
N GLN A 15 7.81 -2.97 -4.23
CA GLN A 15 7.89 -2.55 -2.84
C GLN A 15 6.88 -1.47 -2.56
N ARG A 16 6.31 -1.47 -1.36
CA ARG A 16 5.44 -0.37 -0.92
C ARG A 16 5.52 -0.09 0.56
N THR A 17 5.25 1.16 0.90
CA THR A 17 4.88 1.59 2.26
C THR A 17 3.59 2.40 2.17
N GLY A 18 2.97 2.77 3.28
CA GLY A 18 1.84 3.67 3.20
C GLY A 18 1.51 4.35 4.49
N VAL A 19 0.68 5.37 4.38
CA VAL A 19 0.08 6.07 5.51
C VAL A 19 -1.43 6.09 5.36
N VAL A 20 -2.15 6.08 6.47
CA VAL A 20 -3.60 6.18 6.52
C VAL A 20 -4.01 7.49 7.17
N SER A 21 -5.09 8.08 6.66
CA SER A 21 -5.80 9.24 7.20
C SER A 21 -7.22 8.82 7.63
N ASP A 22 -8.05 9.77 8.05
CA ASP A 22 -9.43 9.48 8.48
C ASP A 22 -10.32 8.93 7.35
N HIS A 23 -10.00 9.21 6.08
CA HIS A 23 -10.87 8.88 4.94
C HIS A 23 -10.17 8.22 3.75
N ALA A 24 -8.84 8.19 3.74
CA ALA A 24 -8.07 7.64 2.64
C ALA A 24 -6.79 6.96 3.11
N LEU A 25 -6.35 5.96 2.35
CA LEU A 25 -5.03 5.35 2.49
C LEU A 25 -4.15 5.83 1.33
N PHE A 26 -2.92 6.20 1.66
CA PHE A 26 -1.89 6.59 0.69
C PHE A 26 -0.81 5.51 0.68
N ALA A 27 -0.58 4.88 -0.48
CA ALA A 27 0.55 3.98 -0.69
C ALA A 27 1.65 4.71 -1.48
N PHE A 28 2.89 4.40 -1.15
CA PHE A 28 4.10 4.81 -1.86
C PHE A 28 4.72 3.55 -2.41
N ALA A 29 4.74 3.41 -3.73
CA ALA A 29 5.15 2.18 -4.39
C ALA A 29 6.39 2.40 -5.25
N TRP A 30 7.33 1.46 -5.17
CA TRP A 30 8.49 1.34 -6.06
C TRP A 30 8.34 0.07 -6.85
N VAL A 31 8.40 0.18 -8.16
CA VAL A 31 8.19 -0.95 -9.08
C VAL A 31 9.43 -1.05 -9.96
N ASP A 32 10.13 -2.18 -9.85
CA ASP A 32 11.30 -2.49 -10.66
C ASP A 32 10.92 -2.68 -12.13
N ALA A 33 11.83 -2.38 -13.05
CA ALA A 33 11.60 -2.53 -14.49
C ALA A 33 11.25 -3.97 -14.89
N GLY A 34 11.73 -4.97 -14.15
CA GLY A 34 11.40 -6.38 -14.35
C GLY A 34 9.99 -6.77 -13.89
N PHE A 35 9.24 -5.88 -13.22
CA PHE A 35 7.87 -6.16 -12.82
C PHE A 35 7.00 -6.43 -14.05
N GLY A 36 6.39 -7.61 -14.11
CA GLY A 36 5.58 -8.00 -15.26
C GLY A 36 6.34 -8.79 -16.34
N ALA A 37 7.66 -8.97 -16.23
CA ALA A 37 8.47 -9.61 -17.27
C ALA A 37 8.13 -11.10 -17.50
N ASP A 38 7.71 -11.82 -16.45
CA ASP A 38 7.34 -13.24 -16.54
C ASP A 38 5.86 -13.48 -16.89
N TRP A 39 5.08 -12.42 -17.10
CA TRP A 39 3.67 -12.56 -17.47
C TRP A 39 3.59 -12.99 -18.93
N ALA A 40 2.79 -14.03 -19.20
CA ALA A 40 2.68 -14.62 -20.53
C ALA A 40 2.33 -13.56 -21.57
N GLU A 41 2.98 -13.62 -22.75
CA GLU A 41 2.76 -12.68 -23.87
C GLU A 41 1.29 -12.58 -24.31
N ASP A 42 0.49 -13.60 -23.98
CA ASP A 42 -0.93 -13.73 -24.33
C ASP A 42 -1.87 -13.01 -23.34
N GLU A 43 -1.39 -12.57 -22.17
CA GLU A 43 -2.14 -11.72 -21.25
C GLU A 43 -1.80 -10.25 -21.50
N PRO A 44 -2.79 -9.40 -21.84
CA PRO A 44 -2.50 -8.07 -22.38
C PRO A 44 -1.77 -7.17 -21.37
N PHE A 45 -2.01 -7.33 -20.07
CA PHE A 45 -1.40 -6.55 -19.00
C PHE A 45 -1.26 -7.35 -17.70
N PRO A 46 -0.16 -7.18 -16.93
CA PRO A 46 0.01 -7.85 -15.66
C PRO A 46 -0.90 -7.26 -14.58
N ASN A 47 -1.28 -8.13 -13.63
CA ASN A 47 -2.00 -7.78 -12.40
C ASN A 47 -3.30 -7.01 -12.65
N MET A 48 -4.07 -7.39 -13.67
CA MET A 48 -5.40 -6.82 -13.91
C MET A 48 -6.34 -7.16 -12.74
N HIS A 49 -6.91 -6.14 -12.11
CA HIS A 49 -7.81 -6.31 -10.98
C HIS A 49 -8.83 -5.16 -10.88
N SER A 50 -9.79 -5.28 -9.97
CA SER A 50 -10.72 -4.21 -9.65
C SER A 50 -11.04 -4.23 -8.16
N HIS A 51 -11.43 -3.09 -7.61
CA HIS A 51 -11.82 -2.95 -6.22
C HIS A 51 -12.82 -1.81 -6.05
N GLU A 52 -13.49 -1.76 -4.91
CA GLU A 52 -14.54 -0.76 -4.65
C GLU A 52 -14.04 0.64 -4.32
N HIS A 53 -12.74 0.82 -4.12
CA HIS A 53 -12.13 2.12 -3.88
C HIS A 53 -11.97 2.89 -5.19
N ASP A 54 -12.27 4.18 -5.16
CA ASP A 54 -11.64 5.13 -6.07
C ASP A 54 -10.14 5.12 -5.82
N GLN A 55 -9.35 5.14 -6.89
CA GLN A 55 -7.90 5.19 -6.84
C GLN A 55 -7.39 6.39 -7.65
N LEU A 56 -6.41 7.09 -7.08
CA LEU A 56 -5.66 8.12 -7.77
C LEU A 56 -4.19 7.76 -7.73
N MET A 57 -3.51 7.77 -8.87
CA MET A 57 -2.09 7.51 -9.00
C MET A 57 -1.38 8.80 -9.41
N VAL A 58 -0.30 9.14 -8.71
CA VAL A 58 0.60 10.24 -9.06
C VAL A 58 1.95 9.64 -9.40
N GLN A 59 2.36 9.75 -10.66
CA GLN A 59 3.65 9.22 -11.10
C GLN A 59 4.76 10.19 -10.72
N ILE A 60 5.70 9.75 -9.89
CA ILE A 60 6.79 10.60 -9.42
C ILE A 60 8.06 10.38 -10.23
N ARG A 61 8.36 9.14 -10.62
CA ARG A 61 9.53 8.79 -11.45
C ARG A 61 9.23 7.63 -12.39
N GLY A 62 9.85 7.62 -13.56
CA GLY A 62 9.64 6.59 -14.58
C GLY A 62 8.34 6.76 -15.35
N GLU A 63 8.02 5.76 -16.16
CA GLU A 63 6.82 5.70 -17.01
C GLU A 63 6.16 4.34 -16.84
N GLN A 64 4.83 4.31 -16.85
CA GLN A 64 4.03 3.09 -16.80
C GLN A 64 3.03 3.07 -17.95
N GLU A 65 2.81 1.89 -18.51
CA GLU A 65 1.68 1.61 -19.38
C GLU A 65 0.55 1.04 -18.51
N MET A 66 -0.60 1.72 -18.53
CA MET A 66 -1.76 1.43 -17.71
C MET A 66 -2.93 1.03 -18.59
N VAL A 67 -3.75 0.10 -18.13
CA VAL A 67 -5.10 -0.14 -18.64
C VAL A 67 -6.11 0.29 -17.59
N VAL A 68 -7.13 1.03 -18.02
CA VAL A 68 -8.27 1.42 -17.20
C VAL A 68 -9.54 1.23 -18.03
N GLY A 69 -10.30 0.17 -17.73
CA GLY A 69 -11.42 -0.25 -18.56
C GLY A 69 -10.95 -0.62 -19.97
N ASP A 70 -11.43 0.13 -20.97
CA ASP A 70 -11.09 -0.06 -22.38
C ASP A 70 -9.97 0.87 -22.86
N GLU A 71 -9.41 1.70 -21.97
CA GLU A 71 -8.39 2.69 -22.31
C GLU A 71 -6.98 2.22 -21.94
N GLN A 72 -6.03 2.43 -22.86
CA GLN A 72 -4.59 2.31 -22.62
C GLN A 72 -3.99 3.70 -22.42
N ILE A 73 -3.27 3.88 -21.33
CA ILE A 73 -2.77 5.16 -20.87
C ILE A 73 -1.28 5.03 -20.59
N SER A 74 -0.47 5.88 -21.22
CA SER A 74 0.94 6.06 -20.84
C SER A 74 0.99 7.13 -19.75
N LEU A 75 1.40 6.72 -18.55
CA LEU A 75 1.46 7.56 -17.36
C LEU A 75 2.92 7.89 -17.04
N ARG A 76 3.31 9.15 -17.22
CA ARG A 76 4.68 9.66 -17.08
C ARG A 76 4.88 10.44 -15.80
N ALA A 77 6.13 10.58 -15.38
CA ALA A 77 6.49 11.40 -14.22
C ALA A 77 5.88 12.83 -14.30
N GLY A 78 5.19 13.22 -13.22
CA GLY A 78 4.45 14.47 -13.10
C GLY A 78 2.96 14.37 -13.49
N GLU A 79 2.52 13.26 -14.07
CA GLU A 79 1.13 13.03 -14.45
C GLU A 79 0.33 12.32 -13.34
N VAL A 80 -0.99 12.45 -13.44
CA VAL A 80 -1.95 11.90 -12.48
C VAL A 80 -2.99 11.09 -13.23
N LEU A 81 -3.30 9.90 -12.73
CA LEU A 81 -4.34 9.03 -13.26
C LEU A 81 -5.44 8.83 -12.20
N TYR A 82 -6.69 9.01 -12.60
CA TYR A 82 -7.84 8.65 -11.78
C TYR A 82 -8.45 7.35 -12.30
N ILE A 83 -8.68 6.41 -11.39
CA ILE A 83 -9.29 5.11 -11.64
C ILE A 83 -10.59 5.04 -10.82
N PRO A 84 -11.76 5.04 -11.48
CA PRO A 84 -13.02 4.96 -10.77
C PRO A 84 -13.21 3.62 -10.06
N SER A 85 -13.99 3.64 -8.98
CA SER A 85 -14.46 2.43 -8.27
C SER A 85 -14.94 1.34 -9.23
N ARG A 86 -14.50 0.09 -9.00
CA ARG A 86 -14.86 -1.14 -9.71
C ARG A 86 -14.51 -1.17 -11.20
N VAL A 87 -13.73 -0.21 -11.71
CA VAL A 87 -13.17 -0.29 -13.06
C VAL A 87 -11.98 -1.25 -13.06
N LEU A 88 -11.96 -2.17 -14.02
CA LEU A 88 -10.84 -3.10 -14.21
C LEU A 88 -9.60 -2.32 -14.64
N HIS A 89 -8.48 -2.53 -13.95
CA HIS A 89 -7.25 -1.81 -14.23
C HIS A 89 -6.00 -2.64 -13.88
N GLY A 90 -4.88 -2.26 -14.47
CA GLY A 90 -3.57 -2.87 -14.26
C GLY A 90 -2.51 -2.09 -15.01
N GLY A 91 -1.26 -2.46 -14.86
CA GLY A 91 -0.18 -1.74 -15.53
C GLY A 91 1.20 -2.29 -15.24
N ARG A 92 2.16 -1.80 -16.02
CA ARG A 92 3.56 -2.20 -15.94
C ARG A 92 4.49 -1.01 -16.20
N PRO A 93 5.71 -1.03 -15.63
CA PRO A 93 6.78 -0.14 -16.07
C PRO A 93 7.05 -0.24 -17.57
N VAL A 94 7.52 0.86 -18.16
CA VAL A 94 7.98 0.93 -19.55
C VAL A 94 9.50 1.05 -19.59
N GLY A 95 10.15 0.19 -20.36
CA GLY A 95 11.60 0.17 -20.53
C GLY A 95 12.35 -0.45 -19.36
N ASP A 96 13.61 -0.06 -19.18
CA ASP A 96 14.54 -0.68 -18.22
C ASP A 96 14.68 0.13 -16.90
N GLU A 97 13.86 1.16 -16.72
CA GLU A 97 13.95 2.07 -15.57
C GLU A 97 12.89 1.76 -14.50
N PRO A 98 13.26 1.69 -13.20
CA PRO A 98 12.29 1.51 -12.14
C PRO A 98 11.39 2.75 -11.99
N THR A 99 10.19 2.52 -11.48
CA THR A 99 9.18 3.56 -11.30
C THR A 99 8.91 3.82 -9.82
N PHE A 100 8.49 5.05 -9.51
CA PHE A 100 8.03 5.44 -8.18
C PHE A 100 6.73 6.24 -8.31
N LEU A 101 5.71 5.84 -7.57
CA LEU A 101 4.38 6.45 -7.59
C LEU A 101 3.77 6.55 -6.20
N ILE A 102 2.81 7.45 -6.08
CA ILE A 102 1.94 7.58 -4.91
C ILE A 102 0.53 7.20 -5.34
N GLU A 103 -0.12 6.35 -4.57
CA GLU A 103 -1.50 5.93 -4.79
C GLU A 103 -2.36 6.39 -3.63
N ALA A 104 -3.53 6.97 -3.90
CA ALA A 104 -4.53 7.31 -2.89
C ALA A 104 -5.78 6.48 -3.12
N PHE A 105 -6.30 5.86 -2.08
CA PHE A 105 -7.50 5.04 -2.11
C PHE A 105 -8.58 5.64 -1.21
N ALA A 106 -9.80 5.80 -1.74
CA ALA A 106 -10.99 6.23 -1.00
C ALA A 106 -12.20 5.35 -1.36
N PRO A 107 -12.96 4.79 -0.39
CA PRO A 107 -12.70 4.82 1.05
C PRO A 107 -11.39 4.12 1.42
N ILE A 108 -11.03 4.11 2.71
CA ILE A 108 -9.82 3.45 3.20
C ILE A 108 -9.78 1.99 2.70
N ARG A 109 -8.69 1.64 2.00
CA ARG A 109 -8.41 0.28 1.54
C ARG A 109 -7.97 -0.60 2.71
N THR A 110 -8.93 -1.18 3.42
CA THR A 110 -8.68 -1.83 4.73
C THR A 110 -7.71 -3.01 4.65
N ASP A 111 -7.69 -3.72 3.52
CA ASP A 111 -6.75 -4.80 3.23
C ASP A 111 -5.30 -4.32 3.15
N TYR A 112 -5.06 -3.02 2.95
CA TYR A 112 -3.71 -2.43 2.91
C TYR A 112 -3.27 -1.85 4.26
N LEU A 113 -4.08 -1.86 5.32
CA LEU A 113 -3.74 -1.21 6.60
C LEU A 113 -2.42 -1.70 7.22
N TYR A 114 -1.97 -2.91 6.88
CA TYR A 114 -0.71 -3.45 7.37
C TYR A 114 0.52 -2.63 6.91
N ILE A 115 0.47 -1.95 5.76
CA ILE A 115 1.58 -1.07 5.32
C ILE A 115 1.60 0.26 6.08
N ALA A 116 0.50 0.61 6.75
CA ALA A 116 0.34 1.79 7.60
C ALA A 116 0.32 1.44 9.10
N GLU A 117 0.64 0.20 9.47
CA GLU A 117 0.49 -0.30 10.84
C GLU A 117 1.27 0.56 11.86
N HIS A 118 2.40 1.15 11.46
CA HIS A 118 3.20 2.03 12.31
C HIS A 118 2.44 3.27 12.84
N GLN A 119 1.36 3.70 12.17
CA GLN A 119 0.46 4.76 12.68
C GLN A 119 -0.63 4.21 13.60
N LEU A 120 -1.06 2.96 13.36
CA LEU A 120 -2.18 2.34 14.07
C LEU A 120 -1.75 1.63 15.36
N SER A 121 -0.44 1.42 15.53
CA SER A 121 0.13 0.57 16.56
C SER A 121 0.74 1.36 17.72
N VAL A 122 0.17 2.52 18.06
CA VAL A 122 0.56 3.31 19.24
C VAL A 122 0.52 2.40 20.49
N GLY A 123 1.69 2.15 21.09
CA GLY A 123 1.84 1.29 22.26
C GLY A 123 2.03 -0.22 21.99
N ALA A 124 2.11 -0.64 20.74
CA ALA A 124 2.36 -2.04 20.37
C ALA A 124 3.85 -2.43 20.52
N PRO A 125 4.16 -3.71 20.84
CA PRO A 125 5.54 -4.20 20.97
C PRO A 125 6.36 -3.98 19.69
N GLU A 126 7.67 -3.76 19.80
CA GLU A 126 8.55 -3.67 18.63
C GLU A 126 8.42 -4.90 17.71
N ARG A 127 8.64 -4.70 16.41
CA ARG A 127 8.73 -5.82 15.47
C ARG A 127 9.99 -6.63 15.75
N LEU A 128 9.84 -7.95 15.73
CA LEU A 128 10.97 -8.86 15.63
C LEU A 128 11.63 -8.73 14.24
N SER A 129 12.83 -9.29 14.11
CA SER A 129 13.61 -9.26 12.86
C SER A 129 12.92 -9.92 11.67
N ASP A 130 11.92 -10.79 11.93
CA ASP A 130 11.10 -11.45 10.92
C ASP A 130 9.80 -10.69 10.58
N GLY A 131 9.63 -9.48 11.12
CA GLY A 131 8.45 -8.63 10.90
C GLY A 131 7.25 -8.94 11.82
N SER A 132 7.30 -10.03 12.58
CA SER A 132 6.25 -10.39 13.55
C SER A 132 6.28 -9.49 14.79
N ARG A 133 5.17 -9.46 15.54
CA ARG A 133 5.13 -8.89 16.90
C ARG A 133 4.75 -10.00 17.87
N VAL A 134 5.52 -10.17 18.94
CA VAL A 134 5.17 -11.04 20.07
C VAL A 134 4.73 -10.15 21.21
N ASP A 135 3.44 -10.16 21.51
CA ASP A 135 2.94 -9.52 22.74
C ASP A 135 3.21 -10.45 23.93
N THR A 136 4.12 -10.04 24.80
CA THR A 136 4.49 -10.77 26.02
C THR A 136 3.64 -10.38 27.23
N LYS A 137 2.76 -9.39 27.08
CA LYS A 137 1.86 -8.95 28.15
C LYS A 137 0.81 -10.02 28.41
N SER A 138 0.51 -10.27 29.67
CA SER A 138 -0.68 -11.04 30.03
C SER A 138 -1.95 -10.28 29.63
N LYS A 139 -3.06 -11.02 29.43
CA LYS A 139 -4.37 -10.42 29.14
C LYS A 139 -4.77 -9.33 30.15
N ARG A 140 -4.34 -9.47 31.41
CA ARG A 140 -4.58 -8.48 32.49
C ARG A 140 -3.79 -7.19 32.27
N GLU A 141 -2.53 -7.30 31.86
CA GLU A 141 -1.65 -6.15 31.61
C GLU A 141 -2.09 -5.38 30.36
N ALA A 142 -2.45 -6.08 29.28
CA ALA A 142 -2.98 -5.47 28.07
C ALA A 142 -4.27 -4.65 28.35
N MET A 143 -5.22 -5.21 29.12
CA MET A 143 -6.45 -4.51 29.50
C MET A 143 -6.21 -3.29 30.41
N SER A 144 -5.20 -3.35 31.30
CA SER A 144 -4.88 -2.23 32.19
C SER A 144 -4.30 -1.03 31.44
N GLN A 145 -3.51 -1.27 30.39
CA GLN A 145 -2.89 -0.20 29.59
C GLN A 145 -3.91 0.50 28.68
N VAL A 146 -4.85 -0.24 28.08
CA VAL A 146 -5.95 0.36 27.31
C VAL A 146 -6.79 1.31 28.18
N LEU A 147 -7.00 0.97 29.46
CA LEU A 147 -7.72 1.82 30.41
C LEU A 147 -6.92 3.06 30.84
N SER A 148 -5.59 2.97 30.96
CA SER A 148 -4.75 4.14 31.27
C SER A 148 -4.71 5.12 30.10
N ASP A 149 -4.61 4.61 28.88
CA ASP A 149 -4.35 5.42 27.68
C ASP A 149 -5.64 6.03 27.11
N SER A 150 -6.81 5.49 27.48
CA SER A 150 -8.13 6.03 27.09
C SER A 150 -8.63 7.19 27.98
N GLY A 151 -7.95 7.48 29.10
CA GLY A 151 -8.39 8.52 30.05
C GLY A 151 -9.75 8.25 30.72
N LEU A 152 -10.30 7.04 30.58
CA LEU A 152 -11.56 6.65 31.20
C LEU A 152 -11.30 6.21 32.66
N PRO A 153 -12.10 6.67 33.64
CA PRO A 153 -11.92 6.27 35.04
C PRO A 153 -12.13 4.75 35.19
N SER A 154 -11.28 4.10 36.00
CA SER A 154 -11.37 2.64 36.19
C SER A 154 -12.73 2.27 36.77
N LEU A 155 -13.38 1.28 36.17
CA LEU A 155 -14.60 0.68 36.73
C LEU A 155 -14.23 0.00 38.05
N ARG A 156 -14.85 0.47 39.14
CA ARG A 156 -14.79 -0.16 40.47
C ARG A 156 -15.66 -1.40 40.51
#